data_AF-A0A076FWF4-F1
#
_entry.id   AF-A0A076FWF4-F1
#
_cell.length_a   1.000
_cell.length_b   1.000
_cell.length_c   1.000
_cell.angle_alpha   90.00
_cell.angle_beta   90.00
_cell.angle_gamma   90.00
#
_symmetry.space_group_name_H-M   'P 1'
#
loop_
_entity.id
_entity.type
_entity.pdbx_description
1 polymer ?
#
loop_
_entity_poly.entity_id
_entity_poly.type
_entity_poly.pdbx_seq_one_letter_code
_entity_poly.pdbx_strand_id
1 'polypeptide(L)'
;EDANGQFEMNWEYDNALITADRHAFFKYMVKAIAEKHGLRATFMPKPFIDLTGNGCHMHVSLWRDGANAFDDASGDLGMAAIAYHFIGGVIREAPAICALTNPSVNSYKRINAPRTISGATWAPNTVTYTGNNRT
;
A
#
# COMPACT_ATOMS: atom_id res chain seq x y z
N GLU A 1 4.14 -8.60 -10.31
CA GLU A 1 4.85 -8.03 -9.15
C GLU A 1 6.24 -8.64 -9.02
N ASP A 2 7.05 -8.10 -8.12
CA ASP A 2 8.48 -8.36 -8.02
C ASP A 2 8.83 -9.80 -7.59
N ALA A 3 8.03 -10.44 -6.75
CA ALA A 3 8.24 -11.84 -6.37
C ALA A 3 7.72 -12.83 -7.43
N ASN A 4 8.43 -13.94 -7.62
CA ASN A 4 7.96 -15.05 -8.46
C ASN A 4 6.59 -15.57 -7.97
N GLY A 5 5.60 -15.61 -8.87
CA GLY A 5 4.22 -16.01 -8.54
C GLY A 5 3.37 -14.91 -7.89
N GLN A 6 3.85 -13.66 -7.85
CA GLN A 6 3.13 -12.51 -7.30
C GLN A 6 2.52 -11.65 -8.42
N PHE A 7 1.26 -11.25 -8.23
CA PHE A 7 0.49 -10.48 -9.19
C PHE A 7 -0.25 -9.33 -8.50
N GLU A 8 -0.52 -8.27 -9.26
CA GLU A 8 -1.30 -7.10 -8.85
C GLU A 8 -2.33 -6.77 -9.93
N MET A 9 -3.51 -6.30 -9.53
CA MET A 9 -4.55 -5.82 -10.42
C MET A 9 -5.09 -4.50 -9.87
N ASN A 10 -4.85 -3.41 -10.58
CA ASN A 10 -5.31 -2.08 -10.19
C ASN A 10 -6.68 -1.76 -10.78
N TRP A 11 -7.42 -0.90 -10.09
CA TRP A 11 -8.64 -0.27 -10.58
C TRP A 11 -8.66 1.21 -10.14
N GLU A 12 -9.55 2.01 -10.70
CA GLU A 12 -9.67 3.43 -10.38
C GLU A 12 -10.06 3.68 -8.92
N TYR A 13 -9.53 4.75 -8.34
CA TYR A 13 -9.90 5.18 -7.01
C TYR A 13 -11.36 5.65 -6.96
N ASP A 14 -11.91 5.73 -5.76
CA ASP A 14 -13.26 6.21 -5.49
C ASP A 14 -13.31 6.72 -4.04
N ASN A 15 -14.48 7.20 -3.62
CA ASN A 15 -14.76 7.49 -2.22
C ASN A 15 -14.29 6.35 -1.31
N ALA A 16 -13.72 6.70 -0.16
CA ALA A 16 -13.03 5.75 0.70
C ALA A 16 -13.90 4.54 1.09
N LEU A 17 -15.20 4.77 1.36
CA LEU A 17 -16.14 3.70 1.68
C LEU A 17 -16.36 2.74 0.51
N ILE A 18 -16.53 3.26 -0.70
CA ILE A 18 -16.72 2.45 -1.92
C ILE A 18 -15.45 1.64 -2.20
N THR A 19 -14.27 2.25 -2.08
CA THR A 19 -13.00 1.55 -2.23
C THR A 19 -12.82 0.47 -1.15
N ALA A 20 -13.25 0.71 0.09
CA ALA A 20 -13.19 -0.28 1.16
C ALA A 20 -14.08 -1.50 0.88
N ASP A 21 -15.31 -1.28 0.41
CA ASP A 21 -16.22 -2.36 -0.01
C ASP A 21 -15.63 -3.15 -1.18
N ARG A 22 -15.13 -2.46 -2.20
CA ARG A 22 -14.44 -3.07 -3.35
C ARG A 22 -13.23 -3.88 -2.91
N HIS A 23 -12.42 -3.38 -1.97
CA HIS A 23 -11.24 -4.07 -1.47
C HIS A 23 -11.61 -5.36 -0.72
N ALA A 24 -12.65 -5.33 0.13
CA ALA A 24 -13.14 -6.52 0.80
C ALA A 24 -13.63 -7.58 -0.21
N PHE A 25 -14.45 -7.15 -1.19
CA PHE A 25 -14.96 -8.02 -2.24
C PHE A 25 -13.85 -8.56 -3.14
N PHE A 26 -12.87 -7.73 -3.52
CA PHE A 26 -11.75 -8.12 -4.37
C PHE A 26 -10.97 -9.29 -3.80
N LYS A 27 -10.65 -9.26 -2.50
CA LYS A 27 -9.94 -10.35 -1.82
C LYS A 27 -10.73 -11.66 -1.86
N TYR A 28 -12.05 -11.59 -1.70
CA TYR A 28 -12.93 -12.75 -1.82
C TYR A 28 -12.95 -13.27 -3.25
N MET A 29 -13.21 -12.40 -4.22
CA MET A 29 -13.28 -12.70 -5.65
C MET A 29 -12.00 -13.40 -6.14
N VAL A 30 -10.82 -12.83 -5.83
CA VAL A 30 -9.53 -13.39 -6.24
C VAL A 30 -9.34 -14.81 -5.69
N LYS A 31 -9.67 -15.04 -4.41
CA LYS A 31 -9.56 -16.38 -3.81
C LYS A 31 -10.53 -17.37 -4.45
N ALA A 32 -11.80 -16.98 -4.61
CA ALA A 32 -12.83 -17.84 -5.18
C ALA A 32 -12.53 -18.22 -6.64
N ILE A 33 -12.06 -17.27 -7.45
CA ILE A 33 -11.70 -17.53 -8.85
C ILE A 33 -10.44 -18.39 -8.93
N ALA A 34 -9.41 -18.13 -8.12
CA ALA A 34 -8.21 -18.96 -8.08
C ALA A 34 -8.56 -20.42 -7.72
N GLU A 35 -9.38 -20.61 -6.69
CA GLU A 35 -9.83 -21.94 -6.24
C GLU A 35 -10.64 -22.67 -7.33
N LYS A 36 -11.53 -21.96 -8.04
CA LYS A 36 -12.27 -22.51 -9.20
C LYS A 36 -11.35 -23.04 -10.30
N HIS A 37 -10.14 -22.50 -10.42
CA HIS A 37 -9.13 -22.94 -11.38
C HIS A 37 -8.09 -23.91 -10.79
N GLY A 38 -8.34 -24.46 -9.59
CA GLY A 38 -7.42 -25.40 -8.93
C GLY A 38 -6.16 -24.74 -8.35
N LEU A 39 -6.17 -23.42 -8.17
CA LEU A 39 -5.07 -22.64 -7.61
C LEU A 39 -5.45 -22.07 -6.23
N ARG A 40 -4.50 -21.41 -5.56
CA ARG A 40 -4.74 -20.74 -4.28
C ARG A 40 -4.11 -19.35 -4.26
N ALA A 41 -4.92 -18.34 -3.99
CA ALA A 41 -4.44 -16.98 -3.73
C ALA A 41 -4.22 -16.73 -2.23
N THR A 42 -3.19 -15.96 -1.89
CA THR A 42 -2.94 -15.51 -0.51
C THR A 42 -2.54 -14.04 -0.49
N PHE A 43 -3.04 -13.31 0.51
CA PHE A 43 -2.68 -11.92 0.80
C PHE A 43 -1.77 -11.82 2.03
N MET A 44 -1.12 -12.94 2.40
CA MET A 44 -0.18 -12.98 3.52
C MET A 44 0.97 -11.99 3.26
N PRO A 45 1.38 -11.15 4.24
CA PRO A 45 2.37 -10.10 4.02
C PRO A 45 3.74 -10.61 3.54
N LYS A 46 4.18 -11.77 4.04
CA LYS A 46 5.47 -12.37 3.73
C LYS A 46 5.30 -13.90 3.66
N PRO A 47 4.87 -14.44 2.51
CA PRO A 47 4.62 -15.87 2.36
C PRO A 47 5.90 -16.68 2.15
N PHE A 48 6.95 -16.05 1.61
CA PHE A 48 8.27 -16.65 1.37
C PHE A 48 9.35 -15.73 1.96
N ILE A 49 10.42 -16.32 2.50
CA ILE A 49 11.42 -15.58 3.26
C ILE A 49 12.33 -14.72 2.37
N ASP A 50 12.69 -15.26 1.21
CA ASP A 50 13.67 -14.75 0.24
C ASP A 50 13.04 -13.96 -0.91
N LEU A 51 11.71 -13.99 -1.05
CA LEU A 51 10.96 -13.24 -2.06
C LEU A 51 10.29 -11.99 -1.47
N THR A 52 10.02 -11.00 -2.31
CA THR A 52 9.26 -9.79 -1.95
C THR A 52 7.89 -10.11 -1.36
N GLY A 53 7.48 -9.31 -0.38
CA GLY A 53 6.22 -9.49 0.34
C GLY A 53 5.03 -8.81 -0.34
N ASN A 54 3.81 -9.13 0.09
CA ASN A 54 2.60 -8.47 -0.37
C ASN A 54 2.42 -7.12 0.34
N GLY A 55 2.46 -6.04 -0.44
CA GLY A 55 2.02 -4.72 0.00
C GLY A 55 0.53 -4.49 -0.22
N CYS A 56 0.00 -3.44 0.41
CA CYS A 56 -1.30 -2.87 0.11
C CYS A 56 -1.12 -1.35 0.14
N HIS A 57 -0.42 -0.83 -0.87
CA HIS A 57 -0.12 0.60 -0.96
C HIS A 57 -1.41 1.38 -1.18
N MET A 58 -1.60 2.45 -0.42
CA MET A 58 -2.79 3.29 -0.50
C MET A 58 -2.41 4.64 -1.11
N HIS A 59 -3.00 4.95 -2.26
CA HIS A 59 -2.96 6.28 -2.84
C HIS A 59 -4.09 7.10 -2.23
N VAL A 60 -3.77 8.24 -1.60
CA VAL A 60 -4.73 9.03 -0.82
C VAL A 60 -4.76 10.46 -1.33
N SER A 61 -5.96 11.00 -1.50
CA SER A 61 -6.23 12.41 -1.78
C SER A 61 -7.38 12.90 -0.92
N LEU A 62 -7.46 14.21 -0.71
CA LEU A 62 -8.59 14.87 -0.05
C LEU A 62 -9.32 15.71 -1.08
N TRP A 63 -10.65 15.58 -1.14
CA TRP A 63 -11.48 16.34 -2.08
C TRP A 63 -12.40 17.29 -1.31
N ARG A 64 -12.52 18.51 -1.83
CA ARG A 64 -13.40 19.54 -1.30
C ARG A 64 -14.08 20.26 -2.46
N ASP A 65 -15.40 20.37 -2.41
CA ASP A 65 -16.20 21.09 -3.40
C ASP A 65 -15.92 20.66 -4.86
N GLY A 66 -15.66 19.36 -5.07
CA GLY A 66 -15.40 18.78 -6.40
C GLY A 66 -13.96 18.93 -6.91
N ALA A 67 -13.05 19.53 -6.15
CA ALA A 67 -11.63 19.66 -6.49
C ALA A 67 -10.73 18.87 -5.53
N ASN A 68 -9.60 18.38 -6.03
CA ASN A 68 -8.58 17.75 -5.21
C ASN A 68 -7.84 18.82 -4.40
N ALA A 69 -8.03 18.82 -3.08
CA ALA A 69 -7.40 19.78 -2.19
C ALA A 69 -5.88 19.59 -2.06
N PHE A 70 -5.33 18.44 -2.49
CA PHE A 70 -3.88 18.20 -2.48
C PHE A 70 -3.17 18.75 -3.71
N ASP A 71 -3.89 19.09 -4.79
CA ASP A 71 -3.31 19.51 -6.06
C ASP A 71 -2.91 20.99 -6.04
N ASP A 72 -1.64 21.27 -6.39
CA ASP A 72 -1.15 22.62 -6.67
C ASP A 72 0.07 22.53 -7.59
N ALA A 73 -0.12 22.79 -8.88
CA ALA A 73 0.94 22.71 -9.89
C ALA A 73 2.14 23.65 -9.63
N SER A 74 1.97 24.67 -8.78
CA SER A 74 3.05 25.59 -8.40
C SER A 74 3.80 25.18 -7.12
N GLY A 75 3.23 24.24 -6.36
CA GLY A 75 3.82 23.70 -5.15
C GLY A 75 4.97 22.73 -5.45
N ASP A 76 5.83 22.51 -4.45
CA ASP A 76 6.85 21.47 -4.54
C ASP A 76 6.18 20.11 -4.84
N LEU A 77 6.75 19.35 -5.77
CA LEU A 77 6.18 18.09 -6.27
C LEU A 77 4.73 18.19 -6.81
N GLY A 78 4.22 19.40 -7.08
CA GLY A 78 2.84 19.61 -7.52
C GLY A 78 1.80 19.54 -6.38
N MET A 79 2.21 19.80 -5.14
CA MET A 79 1.38 19.56 -3.95
C MET A 79 1.05 20.84 -3.18
N ALA A 80 -0.21 20.99 -2.81
CA ALA A 80 -0.69 22.07 -1.95
C ALA A 80 -0.19 21.91 -0.50
N ALA A 81 -0.11 23.02 0.25
CA ALA A 81 0.32 23.02 1.66
C ALA A 81 -0.49 22.06 2.56
N ILE A 82 -1.79 21.92 2.31
CA ILE A 82 -2.66 20.99 3.06
C ILE A 82 -2.24 19.52 2.89
N ALA A 83 -1.67 19.15 1.75
CA ALA A 83 -1.16 17.80 1.53
C ALA A 83 0.06 17.53 2.40
N TYR A 84 0.94 18.51 2.58
CA TYR A 84 2.07 18.40 3.51
C TYR A 84 1.62 18.33 4.97
N HIS A 85 0.55 19.03 5.36
CA HIS A 85 -0.04 18.87 6.69
C HIS A 85 -0.60 17.46 6.90
N PHE A 86 -1.24 16.89 5.88
CA PHE A 86 -1.69 15.49 5.90
C PHE A 86 -0.51 14.53 6.07
N ILE A 87 0.56 14.67 5.26
CA ILE A 87 1.78 13.87 5.38
C ILE A 87 2.41 14.01 6.77
N GLY A 88 2.46 15.22 7.33
CA GLY A 88 2.97 15.47 8.68
C GLY A 88 2.16 14.74 9.76
N GLY A 89 0.84 14.65 9.59
CA GLY A 89 -0.02 13.83 10.44
C GLY A 89 0.30 12.34 10.33
N VAL A 90 0.46 11.82 9.11
CA VAL A 90 0.83 10.40 8.88
C VAL A 90 2.18 10.06 9.49
N ILE A 91 3.19 10.92 9.32
CA ILE A 91 4.53 10.74 9.91
C ILE A 91 4.47 10.73 11.43
N ARG A 92 3.72 11.66 12.04
CA ARG A 92 3.57 11.74 13.50
C ARG A 92 2.91 10.48 14.07
N GLU A 93 1.86 9.98 13.42
CA GLU A 93 1.08 8.83 13.88
C GLU A 93 1.56 7.48 13.31
N ALA A 94 2.69 7.45 12.61
CA ALA A 94 3.17 6.25 11.92
C ALA A 94 3.27 5.00 12.82
N PRO A 95 3.69 5.05 14.09
CA PRO A 95 3.67 3.88 14.97
C PRO A 95 2.26 3.30 15.19
N ALA A 96 1.27 4.16 15.42
CA ALA A 96 -0.12 3.74 15.62
C ALA A 96 -0.73 3.20 14.32
N ILE A 97 -0.51 3.88 13.21
CA ILE A 97 -0.92 3.43 11.87
C ILE A 97 -0.28 2.09 11.54
N CYS A 98 1.00 1.88 11.89
CA CYS A 98 1.70 0.63 11.65
C CYS A 98 1.01 -0.55 12.33
N ALA A 99 0.58 -0.40 13.60
CA ALA A 99 -0.14 -1.46 14.31
C ALA A 99 -1.46 -1.85 13.61
N LEU A 100 -2.19 -0.88 13.06
CA LEU A 100 -3.47 -1.12 12.37
C LEU A 100 -3.29 -1.70 10.96
N THR A 101 -2.29 -1.20 10.22
CA THR A 101 -2.05 -1.57 8.82
C THR A 101 -1.14 -2.79 8.65
N ASN A 102 -0.42 -3.18 9.72
CA ASN A 102 0.44 -4.37 9.78
C ASN A 102 0.00 -5.32 10.91
N PRO A 103 -1.24 -5.84 10.88
CA PRO A 103 -1.91 -6.39 12.05
C PRO A 103 -1.50 -7.82 12.44
N SER A 104 -0.42 -8.35 11.87
CA SER A 104 0.02 -9.74 12.12
C SER A 104 1.50 -9.80 12.47
N VAL A 105 1.89 -10.80 13.25
CA VAL A 105 3.31 -11.12 13.51
C VAL A 105 4.08 -11.30 12.20
N ASN A 106 3.41 -11.81 11.15
CA ASN A 106 4.03 -12.00 9.84
C ASN A 106 4.30 -10.68 9.09
N SER A 107 3.55 -9.61 9.38
CA SER A 107 3.75 -8.30 8.76
C SER A 107 5.13 -7.72 9.08
N TYR A 108 5.63 -7.98 10.29
CA TYR A 108 6.96 -7.56 10.73
C TYR A 108 8.12 -8.41 10.16
N LYS A 109 7.81 -9.42 9.34
CA LYS A 109 8.81 -10.10 8.49
C LYS A 109 8.90 -9.48 7.09
N ARG A 110 7.97 -8.58 6.73
CA ARG A 110 7.98 -7.79 5.48
C ARG A 110 8.64 -6.43 5.69
N ILE A 111 8.25 -5.71 6.75
CA ILE A 111 8.86 -4.43 7.13
C ILE A 111 10.23 -4.70 7.74
N ASN A 112 11.24 -3.88 7.42
CA ASN A 112 12.61 -4.06 7.88
C ASN A 112 13.20 -5.45 7.54
N ALA A 113 12.77 -6.02 6.40
CA ALA A 113 13.24 -7.31 5.92
C ALA A 113 14.67 -7.22 5.35
N PRO A 114 15.42 -8.33 5.34
CA PRO A 114 16.65 -8.41 4.55
C PRO A 114 16.32 -8.27 3.05
N ARG A 115 17.34 -7.91 2.25
CA ARG A 115 17.22 -7.87 0.79
C ARG A 115 16.75 -9.22 0.26
N THR A 116 15.85 -9.16 -0.71
CA THR A 116 15.29 -10.30 -1.43
C THR A 116 16.18 -10.68 -2.61
N ILE A 117 15.85 -11.79 -3.28
CA ILE A 117 16.60 -12.24 -4.47
C ILE A 117 16.50 -11.26 -5.66
N SER A 118 15.47 -10.41 -5.70
CA SER A 118 15.32 -9.34 -6.71
C SER A 118 16.18 -8.11 -6.41
N GLY A 119 16.77 -8.02 -5.21
CA GLY A 119 17.68 -6.96 -4.80
C GLY A 119 17.07 -5.87 -3.90
N ALA A 120 15.74 -5.82 -3.77
CA ALA A 120 15.05 -4.81 -2.94
C ALA A 120 13.77 -5.37 -2.29
N THR A 121 13.45 -4.91 -1.08
CA THR A 121 12.26 -5.35 -0.34
C THR A 121 10.97 -4.66 -0.80
N TRP A 122 11.10 -3.46 -1.39
CA TRP A 122 9.99 -2.57 -1.75
C TRP A 122 8.99 -2.32 -0.61
N ALA A 123 9.46 -2.45 0.63
CA ALA A 123 8.70 -2.23 1.85
C ALA A 123 9.44 -1.19 2.70
N PRO A 124 8.72 -0.29 3.39
CA PRO A 124 9.34 0.77 4.17
C PRO A 124 10.12 0.18 5.36
N ASN A 125 11.23 0.83 5.68
CA ASN A 125 12.04 0.52 6.88
C ASN A 125 12.01 1.65 7.92
N THR A 126 11.75 2.88 7.48
CA THR A 126 11.82 4.09 8.30
C THR A 126 10.58 4.96 8.12
N VAL A 127 10.27 5.77 9.12
CA VAL A 127 9.21 6.78 9.04
C VAL A 127 9.76 8.01 8.31
N THR A 128 9.66 8.00 6.99
CA THR A 128 10.21 9.02 6.09
C THR A 128 9.28 9.24 4.90
N TYR A 129 9.36 10.42 4.28
CA TYR A 129 8.69 10.71 3.01
C TYR A 129 9.69 11.29 2.01
N THR A 130 9.37 11.17 0.74
CA THR A 130 10.15 11.74 -0.38
C THR A 130 9.24 11.85 -1.61
N GLY A 131 9.78 12.24 -2.76
CA GLY A 131 9.05 12.35 -4.03
C GLY A 131 8.76 11.00 -4.68
N ASN A 132 8.92 10.90 -6.00
CA ASN A 132 8.70 9.65 -6.75
C ASN A 132 9.83 8.64 -6.46
N ASN A 133 9.76 7.99 -5.31
CA ASN A 133 10.73 7.01 -4.81
C ASN A 133 10.00 5.96 -3.95
N ARG A 134 10.44 4.70 -4.07
CA ARG A 134 9.78 3.49 -3.51
C ARG A 134 10.61 2.78 -2.43
N THR A 135 11.58 3.46 -1.83
CA THR A 135 12.42 2.94 -0.74
C THR A 135 11.85 3.21 0.64
#